data_AF-A0A1V6SM32-F1
#
_entry.id   AF-A0A1V6SM32-F1
#
_cell.length_a   1.000
_cell.length_b   1.000
_cell.length_c   1.000
_cell.angle_alpha   90.00
_cell.angle_beta   90.00
_cell.angle_gamma   90.00
#
_symmetry.space_group_name_H-M   'P 1'
#
loop_
_entity.id
_entity.type
_entity.pdbx_description
1 polymer ?
#
loop_
_entity_poly.entity_id
_entity_poly.type
_entity_poly.pdbx_seq_one_letter_code
_entity_poly.pdbx_strand_id
1 'polypeptide(L)'
;MYLPALLTIGIAATTASACTFAMDATNYANTGDGSGGGGCNIFIYEKDVSKDDIGTGDAKSDFSGDGTCDKGCNTVEYKGKKWEFCHSILSPFKADVTDSTYVSVREVDNNGDTLSVYPDGDFKSFSSYSPFNSYLSNMFFRSGISC
;
A
#
# COMPACT_ATOMS: atom_id res chain seq x y z
N MET A 1 -25.72 -24.60 50.06
CA MET A 1 -26.07 -24.29 48.66
C MET A 1 -25.05 -23.28 48.17
N TYR A 2 -24.10 -23.72 47.33
CA TYR A 2 -23.03 -22.86 46.81
C TYR A 2 -23.37 -22.47 45.37
N LEU A 3 -23.49 -21.17 45.09
CA LEU A 3 -23.60 -20.64 43.73
C LEU A 3 -22.23 -20.70 43.04
N PRO A 4 -22.12 -21.20 41.80
CA PRO A 4 -20.92 -21.02 41.01
C PRO A 4 -20.89 -19.62 40.41
N ALA A 5 -19.86 -18.84 40.76
CA ALA A 5 -19.55 -17.57 40.14
C ALA A 5 -19.10 -17.83 38.69
N LEU A 6 -19.90 -17.38 37.72
CA LEU A 6 -19.53 -17.31 36.31
C LEU A 6 -18.44 -16.24 36.16
N LEU A 7 -17.21 -16.70 35.93
CA LEU A 7 -16.08 -15.85 35.57
C LEU A 7 -16.26 -15.39 34.12
N THR A 8 -16.78 -14.19 33.92
CA THR A 8 -16.86 -13.58 32.59
C THR A 8 -15.45 -13.17 32.16
N ILE A 9 -14.82 -13.97 31.30
CA ILE A 9 -13.58 -13.59 30.63
C ILE A 9 -13.95 -12.50 29.62
N GLY A 10 -13.80 -11.25 30.03
CA GLY A 10 -13.86 -10.11 29.13
C GLY A 10 -12.70 -10.19 28.16
N ILE A 11 -12.97 -10.63 26.93
CA ILE A 11 -12.03 -10.51 25.82
C ILE A 11 -11.92 -9.01 25.57
N ALA A 12 -10.83 -8.39 26.03
CA ALA A 12 -10.45 -7.08 25.58
C ALA A 12 -10.15 -7.21 24.09
N ALA A 13 -11.14 -6.88 23.25
CA ALA A 13 -10.90 -6.65 21.83
C ALA A 13 -9.96 -5.44 21.76
N THR A 14 -8.66 -5.71 21.68
CA THR A 14 -7.71 -4.73 21.17
C THR A 14 -8.21 -4.39 19.78
N THR A 15 -8.87 -3.26 19.63
CA THR A 15 -9.19 -2.68 18.33
C THR A 15 -7.85 -2.30 17.72
N ALA A 16 -7.17 -3.26 17.10
CA ALA A 16 -6.08 -2.97 16.21
C ALA A 16 -6.61 -1.92 15.23
N SER A 17 -5.92 -0.78 15.14
CA SER A 17 -6.26 0.22 14.14
C SER A 17 -6.15 -0.46 12.78
N ALA A 18 -7.24 -0.43 12.02
CA ALA A 18 -7.23 -0.90 10.64
C ALA A 18 -6.43 0.13 9.82
N CYS A 19 -5.27 -0.28 9.33
CA CYS A 19 -4.43 0.48 8.42
C CYS A 19 -4.67 0.07 6.97
N THR A 20 -4.42 1.04 6.09
CA THR A 20 -4.26 0.79 4.65
C THR A 20 -2.80 0.83 4.27
N PHE A 21 -2.34 -0.20 3.59
CA PHE A 21 -1.00 -0.27 3.02
C PHE A 21 -1.13 -0.13 1.51
N ALA A 22 -0.35 0.76 0.91
CA ALA A 22 -0.40 1.01 -0.52
C ALA A 22 0.99 1.08 -1.14
N MET A 23 1.04 0.72 -2.41
CA MET A 23 2.17 0.92 -3.29
C MET A 23 1.68 1.64 -4.54
N ASP A 24 2.39 2.69 -4.94
CA ASP A 24 2.12 3.44 -6.16
C ASP A 24 3.28 3.26 -7.13
N ALA A 25 2.98 2.90 -8.37
CA ALA A 25 3.92 2.95 -9.49
C ALA A 25 3.51 4.10 -10.42
N THR A 26 4.26 5.20 -10.33
CA THR A 26 4.02 6.44 -11.07
C THR A 26 5.01 6.61 -12.21
N ASN A 27 4.50 7.09 -13.34
CA ASN A 27 5.25 7.59 -14.47
C ASN A 27 4.83 9.02 -14.81
N TYR A 28 5.80 9.86 -15.12
CA TYR A 28 5.61 11.21 -15.59
C TYR A 28 6.53 11.50 -16.77
N ALA A 29 5.99 12.10 -17.83
CA ALA A 29 6.78 12.63 -18.92
C ALA A 29 6.31 14.04 -19.29
N ASN A 30 7.26 14.94 -19.44
CA ASN A 30 7.07 16.31 -19.91
C ASN A 30 7.56 16.40 -21.36
N THR A 31 6.65 16.63 -22.29
CA THR A 31 6.98 16.71 -23.72
C THR A 31 7.58 18.06 -24.10
N GLY A 32 7.45 19.09 -23.26
CA GLY A 32 7.98 20.43 -23.51
C GLY A 32 9.50 20.53 -23.39
N ASP A 33 10.10 19.79 -22.47
CA ASP A 33 11.56 19.76 -22.24
C ASP A 33 12.16 18.35 -22.37
N GLY A 34 11.34 17.34 -22.66
CA GLY A 34 11.75 15.94 -22.75
C GLY A 34 12.12 15.31 -21.40
N SER A 35 11.90 16.02 -20.30
CA SER A 35 12.14 15.50 -18.95
C SER A 35 11.05 14.50 -18.56
N GLY A 36 11.35 13.67 -17.57
CA GLY A 36 10.43 12.66 -17.11
C GLY A 36 11.12 11.64 -16.23
N GLY A 37 10.34 10.72 -15.71
CA GLY A 37 10.81 9.66 -14.85
C GLY A 37 9.67 8.78 -14.41
N GLY A 38 10.02 7.72 -13.72
CA GLY A 38 9.04 7.00 -12.93
C GLY A 38 9.57 6.74 -11.54
N GLY A 39 8.65 6.46 -10.64
CA GLY A 39 8.92 6.19 -9.24
C GLY A 39 7.97 5.14 -8.72
N CYS A 40 8.43 4.42 -7.72
CA CYS A 40 7.60 3.52 -6.94
C CYS A 40 7.59 4.09 -5.53
N ASN A 41 6.42 4.21 -4.92
CA ASN A 41 6.28 4.80 -3.60
C ASN A 41 5.49 3.85 -2.72
N ILE A 42 5.83 3.84 -1.44
CA ILE A 42 5.15 3.08 -0.40
C ILE A 42 4.40 4.05 0.49
N PHE A 43 3.13 3.76 0.77
CA PHE A 43 2.31 4.55 1.67
C PHE A 43 1.68 3.67 2.75
N ILE A 44 1.56 4.22 3.95
CA ILE A 44 0.80 3.64 5.06
C ILE A 44 -0.17 4.70 5.58
N TYR A 45 -1.43 4.32 5.77
CA TYR A 45 -2.50 5.15 6.29
C TYR A 45 -3.05 4.52 7.57
N GLU A 46 -3.17 5.28 8.66
CA GLU A 46 -3.75 4.88 9.96
C GLU A 46 -5.28 4.85 9.94
N LYS A 47 -5.83 4.37 8.85
CA LYS A 47 -7.26 4.24 8.63
C LYS A 47 -7.49 3.33 7.44
N ASP A 48 -8.70 2.81 7.36
CA ASP A 48 -9.21 2.28 6.10
C ASP A 48 -9.39 3.43 5.11
N VAL A 49 -8.76 3.31 3.94
CA VAL A 49 -8.90 4.22 2.82
C VAL A 49 -9.68 3.51 1.73
N SER A 50 -10.74 4.14 1.25
CA SER A 50 -11.53 3.60 0.15
C SER A 50 -10.78 3.76 -1.17
N LYS A 51 -11.20 2.99 -2.18
CA LYS A 51 -10.73 3.18 -3.55
C LYS A 51 -11.01 4.58 -4.08
N ASP A 52 -12.08 5.23 -3.66
CA ASP A 52 -12.39 6.57 -4.17
C ASP A 52 -11.48 7.64 -3.56
N ASP A 53 -11.06 7.46 -2.31
CA ASP A 53 -10.24 8.43 -1.56
C ASP A 53 -8.72 8.23 -1.71
N ILE A 54 -8.27 7.02 -2.06
CA ILE A 54 -6.82 6.77 -2.25
C ILE A 54 -6.30 7.70 -3.36
N GLY A 55 -5.15 8.34 -3.12
CA GLY A 55 -4.49 9.21 -4.10
C GLY A 55 -5.16 10.55 -4.41
N THR A 56 -6.30 10.90 -3.79
CA THR A 56 -7.02 12.17 -4.10
C THR A 56 -6.47 13.40 -3.38
N GLY A 57 -5.45 13.25 -2.53
CA GLY A 57 -4.94 14.31 -1.66
C GLY A 57 -5.76 14.52 -0.38
N ASP A 58 -7.00 14.02 -0.35
CA ASP A 58 -7.86 13.99 0.86
C ASP A 58 -7.42 12.90 1.83
N ALA A 59 -6.95 11.76 1.31
CA ALA A 59 -6.23 10.76 2.07
C ALA A 59 -4.74 11.14 2.18
N LYS A 60 -4.38 11.85 3.25
CA LYS A 60 -2.96 12.01 3.64
C LYS A 60 -2.46 10.71 4.26
N SER A 61 -1.34 10.21 3.75
CA SER A 61 -0.64 9.07 4.33
C SER A 61 0.11 9.48 5.59
N ASP A 62 0.11 8.61 6.60
CA ASP A 62 0.88 8.77 7.83
C ASP A 62 2.35 8.39 7.63
N PHE A 63 2.63 7.62 6.58
CA PHE A 63 3.97 7.33 6.09
C PHE A 63 4.00 7.41 4.55
N SER A 64 5.07 7.99 4.03
CA SER A 64 5.44 7.95 2.61
C SER A 64 6.93 7.64 2.54
N GLY A 65 7.31 6.66 1.71
CA GLY A 65 8.70 6.30 1.48
C GLY A 65 8.96 5.96 0.02
N ASP A 66 10.18 6.21 -0.43
CA ASP A 66 10.63 5.79 -1.74
C ASP A 66 10.67 4.27 -1.81
N GLY A 67 9.97 3.69 -2.77
CA GLY A 67 10.09 2.30 -3.18
C GLY A 67 11.02 2.20 -4.38
N THR A 68 11.80 1.12 -4.45
CA THR A 68 12.50 0.80 -5.69
C THR A 68 11.49 0.21 -6.69
N CYS A 69 11.56 0.61 -7.96
CA CYS A 69 10.78 -0.04 -9.02
C CYS A 69 11.44 -1.32 -9.56
N ASP A 70 12.50 -1.78 -8.89
CA ASP A 70 13.10 -3.07 -9.16
C ASP A 70 12.27 -4.14 -8.46
N LYS A 71 11.94 -5.22 -9.18
CA LYS A 71 11.30 -6.38 -8.55
C LYS A 71 12.09 -6.79 -7.31
N GLY A 72 11.41 -6.94 -6.20
CA GLY A 72 12.06 -7.27 -4.95
C GLY A 72 11.21 -6.90 -3.76
N CYS A 73 11.89 -6.77 -2.62
CA CYS A 73 11.27 -6.41 -1.36
C CYS A 73 11.98 -5.18 -0.79
N ASN A 74 11.21 -4.21 -0.33
CA ASN A 74 11.67 -3.01 0.36
C ASN A 74 11.14 -3.04 1.79
N THR A 75 12.03 -2.91 2.76
CA THR A 75 11.64 -2.82 4.18
C THR A 75 11.62 -1.36 4.62
N VAL A 76 10.52 -0.96 5.25
CA VAL A 76 10.35 0.36 5.86
C VAL A 76 10.08 0.21 7.35
N GLU A 77 10.53 1.16 8.15
CA GLU A 77 10.17 1.23 9.57
C GLU A 77 9.03 2.23 9.77
N TYR A 78 7.98 1.79 10.44
CA TYR A 78 6.82 2.61 10.74
C TYR A 78 6.28 2.27 12.13
N LYS A 79 6.19 3.29 13.01
CA LYS A 79 5.81 3.14 14.42
C LYS A 79 6.59 2.06 15.20
N GLY A 80 7.89 1.95 14.92
CA GLY A 80 8.76 0.96 15.58
C GLY A 80 8.51 -0.49 15.14
N LYS A 81 7.72 -0.71 14.09
CA LYS A 81 7.55 -1.99 13.41
C LYS A 81 8.21 -1.93 12.04
N LYS A 82 8.87 -3.01 11.62
CA LYS A 82 9.36 -3.15 10.24
C LYS A 82 8.33 -3.82 9.36
N TRP A 83 8.02 -3.17 8.24
CA TRP A 83 7.11 -3.66 7.22
C TRP A 83 7.88 -3.91 5.94
N GLU A 84 7.77 -5.13 5.41
CA GLU A 84 8.37 -5.49 4.13
C GLU A 84 7.31 -5.51 3.04
N PHE A 85 7.55 -4.72 1.99
CA PHE A 85 6.72 -4.63 0.80
C PHE A 85 7.43 -5.31 -0.35
N CYS A 86 6.82 -6.34 -0.91
CA CYS A 86 7.37 -7.04 -2.07
C CYS A 86 6.48 -6.85 -3.30
N HIS A 87 7.09 -6.73 -4.48
CA HIS A 87 6.35 -6.62 -5.73
C HIS A 87 7.11 -7.21 -6.92
N SER A 88 6.37 -7.54 -7.97
CA SER A 88 6.92 -7.91 -9.29
C SER A 88 6.88 -6.78 -10.32
N ILE A 89 6.49 -5.56 -9.92
CA ILE A 89 6.50 -4.39 -10.81
C ILE A 89 7.94 -4.11 -11.23
N LEU A 90 8.21 -4.20 -12.54
CA LEU A 90 9.55 -4.03 -13.13
C LEU A 90 9.75 -2.67 -13.79
N SER A 91 8.67 -1.94 -14.04
CA SER A 91 8.76 -0.61 -14.63
C SER A 91 7.49 0.19 -14.40
N PRO A 92 7.60 1.45 -13.96
CA PRO A 92 6.46 2.37 -13.98
C PRO A 92 6.01 2.69 -15.42
N PHE A 93 6.85 2.42 -16.43
CA PHE A 93 6.56 2.68 -17.85
C PHE A 93 5.65 1.64 -18.50
N LYS A 94 5.40 0.52 -17.83
CA LYS A 94 4.45 -0.50 -18.29
C LYS A 94 3.43 -0.76 -17.21
N ALA A 95 2.31 -0.07 -17.30
CA ALA A 95 1.06 -0.44 -16.64
C ALA A 95 0.46 -1.75 -17.18
N ASP A 96 1.28 -2.67 -17.70
CA ASP A 96 0.89 -4.04 -17.94
C ASP A 96 0.90 -4.73 -16.57
N VAL A 97 -0.14 -4.45 -15.77
CA VAL A 97 -0.52 -5.34 -14.68
C VAL A 97 -0.87 -6.67 -15.36
N THR A 98 0.09 -7.60 -15.33
CA THR A 98 -0.08 -8.93 -15.90
C THR A 98 -0.69 -9.85 -14.85
N ASP A 99 -1.12 -11.03 -15.26
CA ASP A 99 -1.55 -12.10 -14.34
C ASP A 99 -0.43 -12.53 -13.35
N SER A 100 0.83 -12.13 -13.61
CA SER A 100 1.98 -12.38 -12.72
C SER A 100 2.35 -11.18 -11.83
N THR A 101 1.63 -10.07 -11.95
CA THR A 101 1.83 -8.90 -11.09
C THR A 101 1.33 -9.22 -9.68
N TYR A 102 2.18 -9.00 -8.68
CA TYR A 102 1.80 -9.09 -7.29
C TYR A 102 2.37 -7.92 -6.50
N VAL A 103 1.68 -7.57 -5.43
CA VAL A 103 2.16 -6.69 -4.36
C VAL A 103 1.78 -7.37 -3.05
N SER A 104 2.70 -7.45 -2.11
CA SER A 104 2.44 -8.05 -0.80
C SER A 104 3.11 -7.25 0.31
N VAL A 105 2.55 -7.34 1.50
CA VAL A 105 3.10 -6.71 2.71
C VAL A 105 3.15 -7.71 3.85
N ARG A 106 4.19 -7.64 4.69
CA ARG A 106 4.28 -8.39 5.96
C ARG A 106 4.97 -7.58 7.05
N GLU A 107 4.56 -7.81 8.29
CA GLU A 107 5.31 -7.33 9.46
C GLU A 107 6.50 -8.27 9.71
N VAL A 108 7.72 -7.74 9.66
CA VAL A 108 8.95 -8.55 9.73
C VAL A 108 9.23 -9.01 11.15
N ASP A 109 9.14 -8.11 12.13
CA ASP A 109 9.64 -8.36 13.49
C ASP A 109 8.81 -9.43 14.24
N ASN A 110 7.52 -9.55 13.92
CA ASN A 110 6.63 -10.55 14.51
C ASN A 110 6.40 -11.77 13.60
N ASN A 111 7.16 -11.90 12.51
CA ASN A 111 6.97 -12.92 11.48
C ASN A 111 5.48 -12.99 11.04
N GLY A 112 4.90 -11.82 10.80
CA GLY A 112 3.49 -11.69 10.45
C GLY A 112 3.17 -12.39 9.13
N ASP A 113 1.90 -12.78 8.99
CA ASP A 113 1.42 -13.37 7.75
C ASP A 113 1.67 -12.44 6.57
N THR A 114 2.07 -13.02 5.44
CA THR A 114 2.20 -12.26 4.20
C THR A 114 0.82 -11.99 3.65
N LEU A 115 0.46 -10.71 3.61
CA LEU A 115 -0.81 -10.23 3.09
C LEU A 115 -0.62 -9.83 1.62
N SER A 116 -1.40 -10.45 0.74
CA SER A 116 -1.49 -10.06 -0.66
C SER A 116 -2.19 -8.71 -0.77
N VAL A 117 -1.50 -7.66 -1.20
CA VAL A 117 -2.07 -6.35 -1.51
C VAL A 117 -2.67 -6.38 -2.92
N TYR A 118 -2.03 -7.09 -3.84
CA TYR A 118 -2.56 -7.40 -5.16
C TYR A 118 -2.18 -8.84 -5.50
N PRO A 119 -3.14 -9.69 -5.95
CA PRO A 119 -4.46 -9.33 -6.47
C PRO A 119 -5.60 -9.24 -5.43
N ASP A 120 -5.36 -9.54 -4.15
CA ASP A 120 -6.46 -9.69 -3.16
C ASP A 120 -7.03 -8.36 -2.66
N GLY A 121 -6.26 -7.28 -2.72
CA GLY A 121 -6.70 -5.93 -2.37
C GLY A 121 -7.27 -5.19 -3.58
N ASP A 122 -7.28 -3.87 -3.48
CA ASP A 122 -7.81 -2.99 -4.49
C ASP A 122 -6.71 -2.41 -5.39
N PHE A 123 -7.14 -2.05 -6.60
CA PHE A 123 -6.31 -1.43 -7.61
C PHE A 123 -6.99 -0.20 -8.19
N LYS A 124 -6.25 0.91 -8.34
CA LYS A 124 -6.72 2.13 -8.98
C LYS A 124 -5.63 2.70 -9.89
N SER A 125 -6.01 3.03 -11.10
CA SER A 125 -5.15 3.71 -12.07
C SER A 125 -5.62 5.15 -12.24
N PHE A 126 -4.68 6.09 -12.24
CA PHE A 126 -4.88 7.50 -12.55
C PHE A 126 -4.08 7.82 -13.80
N SER A 127 -4.68 8.53 -14.74
CA SER A 127 -3.92 9.01 -15.89
C SER A 127 -4.38 10.40 -16.29
N SER A 128 -3.42 11.25 -16.64
CA SER A 128 -3.67 12.57 -17.21
C SER A 128 -2.77 12.77 -18.41
N TYR A 129 -3.34 13.24 -19.51
CA TYR A 129 -2.62 13.49 -20.75
C TYR A 129 -2.96 14.89 -21.25
N SER A 130 -1.93 15.66 -21.55
CA SER A 130 -2.01 16.94 -22.23
C SER A 130 -0.94 17.02 -23.32
N PRO A 131 -0.97 18.04 -24.20
CA PRO A 131 0.06 18.23 -25.20
C PRO A 131 1.48 18.43 -24.62
N PHE A 132 1.58 18.82 -23.34
CA PHE A 132 2.83 19.18 -22.67
C PHE A 132 3.28 18.17 -21.61
N ASN A 133 2.37 17.31 -21.14
CA ASN A 133 2.68 16.33 -20.10
C ASN A 133 1.81 15.08 -20.21
N SER A 134 2.35 13.98 -19.70
CA SER A 134 1.61 12.75 -19.45
C SER A 134 1.95 12.23 -18.07
N TYR A 135 0.95 11.73 -17.38
CA TYR A 135 1.04 11.18 -16.04
C TYR A 135 0.23 9.89 -15.99
N LEU A 136 0.81 8.85 -15.40
CA LEU A 136 0.17 7.58 -15.15
C LEU A 136 0.58 7.11 -13.75
N SER A 137 -0.37 6.77 -12.90
CA SER A 137 -0.13 6.21 -11.57
C SER A 137 -0.99 4.96 -11.40
N ASN A 138 -0.35 3.91 -10.90
CA ASN A 138 -0.98 2.62 -10.61
C ASN A 138 -0.84 2.36 -9.12
N MET A 139 -1.94 2.55 -8.39
CA MET A 139 -2.00 2.33 -6.95
C MET A 139 -2.59 0.96 -6.64
N PHE A 140 -1.83 0.17 -5.88
CA PHE A 140 -2.22 -1.10 -5.30
C PHE A 140 -2.36 -0.90 -3.79
N PHE A 141 -3.47 -1.29 -3.19
CA PHE A 141 -3.67 -1.03 -1.77
C PHE A 141 -4.59 -2.05 -1.11
N ARG A 142 -4.39 -2.25 0.19
CA ARG A 142 -5.22 -3.13 1.00
C ARG A 142 -5.44 -2.51 2.37
N SER A 143 -6.70 -2.38 2.72
CA SER A 143 -7.21 -1.86 3.99
C SER A 143 -7.50 -3.02 4.96
N GLY A 144 -7.84 -2.72 6.21
CA GLY A 144 -8.16 -3.73 7.23
C GLY A 144 -6.94 -4.44 7.81
N ILE A 145 -5.73 -3.89 7.64
CA ILE A 145 -4.49 -4.50 8.14
C ILE A 145 -4.21 -3.98 9.55
N SER A 146 -3.96 -4.88 10.50
CA SER A 146 -3.62 -4.48 11.87
C SER A 146 -2.28 -3.73 11.91
N CYS A 147 -2.33 -2.47 12.32
CA CYS A 147 -1.19 -1.67 12.72
C CYS A 147 -1.39 -1.19 14.17
#